data_AF-A0A0P1AKR1-F1
#
_entry.id   AF-A0A0P1AKR1-F1
#
_cell.length_a   1.000
_cell.length_b   1.000
_cell.length_c   1.000
_cell.angle_alpha   90.00
_cell.angle_beta   90.00
_cell.angle_gamma   90.00
#
_symmetry.space_group_name_H-M   'P 1'
#
loop_
_entity.id
_entity.type
_entity.pdbx_description
1 polymer ?
#
loop_
_entity_poly.entity_id
_entity_poly.type
_entity_poly.pdbx_seq_one_letter_code
_entity_poly.pdbx_strand_id
1 'polypeptide(L)'
;MVVSFLSLQERRKLRLVSRRWLFACTWLQYNGSDESVQPKKSVWNLCSRAFRHSWTTFLRIKSRSFLPLMLEALPAATKLETMELKKGLCLSTNTGQRPSFENPHARSGYIQQKFNRCRNLPDLLLTNELSELRSKIFRINQPEPWSIAMYGGGPGYDVIGLVFMRELFRATDVNFRATVYDNELGWKYAIDAANQTLIQLGFCHVSLRFDLCDITLDLEAVENKFVSQSLRATQLHIFSFVCVENFCILHDSGYGMIRSLFAQCSAGSYFIFTDSTHRLWPAIFQVANTTSPDRFRIWTPYARGCHYALVLQKLADYSSPAFKYPFYSQAMQNLAHFQRHQQKQLHTA
;
A
#
# COMPACT_ATOMS: atom_id res chain seq x y z
N MET A 1 23.06 -4.20 -15.63
CA MET A 1 24.08 -4.20 -16.70
C MET A 1 23.63 -4.83 -18.04
N VAL A 2 22.37 -5.27 -18.23
CA VAL A 2 22.01 -6.07 -19.44
C VAL A 2 21.31 -5.27 -20.56
N VAL A 3 20.90 -4.01 -20.33
CA VAL A 3 20.02 -3.28 -21.29
C VAL A 3 20.78 -2.35 -22.24
N SER A 4 22.09 -2.14 -22.02
CA SER A 4 22.93 -1.31 -22.90
C SER A 4 23.26 -1.96 -24.25
N PHE A 5 23.12 -3.29 -24.40
CA PHE A 5 23.51 -4.03 -25.60
C PHE A 5 22.37 -4.34 -26.57
N LEU A 6 21.12 -4.00 -26.22
CA LEU A 6 19.98 -4.35 -27.07
C LEU A 6 19.81 -3.34 -28.20
N SER A 7 19.72 -3.85 -29.44
CA SER A 7 19.32 -3.11 -30.63
C SER A 7 17.91 -2.52 -30.48
N LEU A 8 17.58 -1.53 -31.30
CA LEU A 8 16.27 -0.87 -31.26
C LEU A 8 15.12 -1.85 -31.56
N GLN A 9 15.37 -2.87 -32.37
CA GLN A 9 14.42 -3.93 -32.70
C GLN A 9 14.23 -4.91 -31.55
N GLU A 10 15.30 -5.30 -30.86
CA GLU A 10 15.21 -6.14 -29.65
C GLU A 10 14.52 -5.41 -28.50
N ARG A 11 14.76 -4.10 -28.33
CA ARG A 11 14.01 -3.27 -27.38
C ARG A 11 12.52 -3.24 -27.73
N ARG A 12 12.16 -3.15 -29.02
CA ARG A 12 10.75 -3.22 -29.47
C ARG A 12 10.14 -4.60 -29.23
N LYS A 13 10.86 -5.69 -29.52
CA LYS A 13 10.41 -7.07 -29.24
C LYS A 13 10.27 -7.33 -27.73
N LEU A 14 11.23 -6.93 -26.91
CA LEU A 14 11.14 -6.99 -25.44
C LEU A 14 9.96 -6.18 -24.89
N ARG A 15 9.71 -4.97 -25.43
CA ARG A 15 8.53 -4.16 -25.10
C ARG A 15 7.20 -4.82 -25.50
N LEU A 16 7.20 -5.62 -26.57
CA LEU A 16 6.04 -6.37 -27.06
C LEU A 16 5.78 -7.65 -26.26
N VAL A 17 6.81 -8.22 -25.62
CA VAL A 17 6.73 -9.49 -24.90
C VAL A 17 6.42 -9.27 -23.41
N SER A 18 7.05 -8.29 -22.74
CA SER A 18 6.80 -8.05 -21.32
C SER A 18 7.10 -6.60 -20.91
N ARG A 19 6.21 -5.98 -20.12
CA ARG A 19 6.49 -4.66 -19.50
C ARG A 19 7.30 -4.78 -18.21
N ARG A 20 7.62 -6.01 -17.76
CA ARG A 20 8.36 -6.28 -16.52
C ARG A 20 9.76 -5.68 -16.45
N TRP A 21 10.38 -5.38 -17.59
CA TRP A 21 11.69 -4.70 -17.58
C TRP A 21 11.63 -3.31 -16.91
N LEU A 22 10.44 -2.68 -16.85
CA LEU A 22 10.20 -1.44 -16.11
C LEU A 22 10.36 -1.59 -14.60
N PHE A 23 10.31 -2.81 -14.07
CA PHE A 23 10.62 -3.08 -12.68
C PHE A 23 12.12 -2.93 -12.42
N ALA A 24 12.94 -3.69 -13.15
CA ALA A 24 14.37 -3.83 -12.87
C ALA A 24 15.29 -2.71 -13.42
N CYS A 25 14.81 -1.83 -14.32
CA CYS A 25 15.66 -0.83 -14.97
C CYS A 25 15.72 0.50 -14.19
N THR A 26 16.60 0.57 -13.18
CA THR A 26 16.90 1.81 -12.43
C THR A 26 17.41 2.95 -13.32
N TRP A 27 18.13 2.65 -14.41
CA TRP A 27 18.63 3.64 -15.38
C TRP A 27 17.53 4.38 -16.18
N LEU A 28 16.31 3.84 -16.26
CA LEU A 28 15.16 4.54 -16.87
C LEU A 28 14.30 5.25 -15.81
N GLN A 29 14.75 5.22 -14.55
CA GLN A 29 14.12 5.80 -13.36
C GLN A 29 15.03 6.86 -12.69
N TYR A 30 16.34 6.90 -13.02
CA TYR A 30 17.31 7.88 -12.53
C TYR A 30 17.43 9.07 -13.47
N ASN A 31 17.02 10.26 -13.00
CA ASN A 31 17.54 11.55 -13.46
C ASN A 31 18.53 12.02 -12.38
N GLY A 32 19.71 11.41 -12.32
CA GLY A 32 20.83 11.99 -11.59
C GLY A 32 21.37 13.18 -12.38
N SER A 33 21.81 14.21 -11.68
CA SER A 33 22.26 15.54 -12.12
C SER A 33 23.50 15.59 -13.02
N ASP A 34 23.74 14.59 -13.88
CA ASP A 34 24.74 14.73 -14.95
C ASP A 34 24.07 15.40 -16.15
N GLU A 35 24.43 16.65 -16.39
CA GLU A 35 23.90 17.53 -17.44
C GLU A 35 24.14 17.04 -18.89
N SER A 36 24.64 15.83 -19.11
CA SER A 36 25.09 15.38 -20.44
C SER A 36 24.24 14.29 -21.11
N VAL A 37 23.22 13.71 -20.45
CA VAL A 37 22.38 12.68 -21.09
C VAL A 37 20.89 12.96 -20.89
N GLN A 38 20.33 13.79 -21.77
CA GLN A 38 18.88 13.88 -21.98
C GLN A 38 18.32 12.49 -22.35
N PRO A 39 17.53 11.82 -21.49
CA PRO A 39 16.94 10.55 -21.85
C PRO A 39 15.89 10.85 -22.93
N LYS A 40 16.12 10.37 -24.15
CA LYS A 40 15.13 10.44 -25.25
C LYS A 40 13.76 10.06 -24.70
N LYS A 41 12.77 10.96 -24.86
CA LYS A 41 11.36 10.85 -24.46
C LYS A 41 10.81 9.43 -24.64
N SER A 42 11.02 8.57 -23.64
CA SER A 42 10.52 7.21 -23.66
C SER A 42 9.09 7.23 -23.14
N VAL A 43 8.15 6.75 -23.94
CA VAL A 43 6.74 6.54 -23.56
C VAL A 43 6.60 5.66 -22.30
N TRP A 44 7.67 4.93 -21.94
CA TRP A 44 7.72 4.01 -20.82
C TRP A 44 8.59 4.52 -19.66
N ASN A 45 8.98 5.79 -19.63
CA ASN A 45 9.47 6.42 -18.39
C ASN A 45 8.25 6.58 -17.46
N LEU A 46 8.34 6.11 -16.20
CA LEU A 46 7.24 6.17 -15.22
C LEU A 46 6.77 7.60 -14.94
N CYS A 47 7.68 8.57 -15.06
CA CYS A 47 7.39 10.00 -14.93
C CYS A 47 6.79 10.62 -16.20
N SER A 48 6.85 9.93 -17.35
CA SER A 48 6.34 10.45 -18.61
C SER A 48 4.82 10.66 -18.56
N ARG A 49 4.34 11.70 -19.25
CA ARG A 49 2.90 11.97 -19.38
C ARG A 49 2.18 10.81 -20.08
N ALA A 50 2.83 10.20 -21.07
CA ALA A 50 2.27 9.10 -21.84
C ALA A 50 2.07 7.84 -20.98
N PHE A 51 3.07 7.45 -20.17
CA PHE A 51 2.92 6.34 -19.23
C PHE A 51 1.80 6.61 -18.23
N ARG A 52 1.80 7.78 -17.58
CA ARG A 52 0.76 8.15 -16.60
C ARG A 52 -0.63 8.12 -17.20
N HIS A 53 -0.80 8.59 -18.43
CA HIS A 53 -2.07 8.52 -19.14
C HIS A 53 -2.48 7.07 -19.45
N SER A 54 -1.54 6.24 -19.93
CA SER A 54 -1.79 4.82 -20.20
C SER A 54 -2.17 4.07 -18.93
N TRP A 55 -1.46 4.31 -17.83
CA TRP A 55 -1.75 3.73 -16.51
C TRP A 55 -3.13 4.12 -16.00
N THR A 56 -3.44 5.42 -16.00
CA THR A 56 -4.76 5.93 -15.56
C THR A 56 -5.89 5.34 -16.40
N THR A 57 -5.69 5.25 -17.72
CA THR A 57 -6.68 4.68 -18.63
C THR A 57 -6.88 3.19 -18.39
N PHE A 58 -5.79 2.44 -18.20
CA PHE A 58 -5.83 1.02 -17.88
C PHE A 58 -6.57 0.76 -16.57
N LEU A 59 -6.21 1.46 -15.48
CA LEU A 59 -6.89 1.34 -14.20
C LEU A 59 -8.39 1.60 -14.34
N ARG A 60 -8.77 2.68 -15.03
CA ARG A 60 -10.19 3.01 -15.25
C ARG A 60 -10.95 1.89 -15.96
N ILE A 61 -10.34 1.28 -16.98
CA ILE A 61 -10.95 0.15 -17.70
C ILE A 61 -11.11 -1.05 -16.76
N LYS A 62 -10.05 -1.39 -16.01
CA LYS A 62 -10.07 -2.53 -15.08
C LYS A 62 -11.03 -2.34 -13.92
N SER A 63 -11.12 -1.14 -13.37
CA SER A 63 -12.14 -0.82 -12.37
C SER A 63 -13.55 -0.96 -12.92
N ARG A 64 -13.81 -0.55 -14.17
CA ARG A 64 -15.13 -0.68 -14.81
C ARG A 64 -15.52 -2.13 -15.08
N SER A 65 -14.57 -3.04 -15.30
CA SER A 65 -14.86 -4.46 -15.47
C SER A 65 -14.97 -5.20 -14.14
N PHE A 66 -14.16 -4.84 -13.14
CA PHE A 66 -14.09 -5.55 -11.87
C PHE A 66 -15.23 -5.16 -10.92
N LEU A 67 -15.48 -3.86 -10.76
CA LEU A 67 -16.43 -3.36 -9.76
C LEU A 67 -17.86 -3.89 -9.94
N PRO A 68 -18.44 -3.95 -11.16
CA PRO A 68 -19.79 -4.50 -11.33
C PRO A 68 -19.91 -5.95 -10.84
N LEU A 69 -18.96 -6.82 -11.21
CA LEU A 69 -18.94 -8.22 -10.79
C LEU A 69 -18.81 -8.36 -9.26
N MET A 70 -17.97 -7.53 -8.64
CA MET A 70 -17.87 -7.50 -7.19
C MET A 70 -19.16 -7.04 -6.52
N LEU A 71 -19.87 -6.06 -7.10
CA LEU A 71 -21.14 -5.56 -6.58
C LEU A 71 -22.31 -6.53 -6.80
N GLU A 72 -22.27 -7.37 -7.83
CA GLU A 72 -23.26 -8.44 -8.06
C GLU A 72 -23.26 -9.46 -6.92
N ALA A 73 -22.11 -9.69 -6.29
CA ALA A 73 -21.96 -10.57 -5.13
C ALA A 73 -22.31 -9.89 -3.79
N LEU A 74 -22.75 -8.63 -3.80
CA LEU A 74 -23.03 -7.85 -2.60
C LEU A 74 -24.47 -7.33 -2.58
N PRO A 75 -25.04 -7.05 -1.39
CA PRO A 75 -26.36 -6.41 -1.31
C PRO A 75 -26.37 -5.08 -2.05
N ALA A 76 -27.48 -4.77 -2.71
CA ALA A 76 -27.62 -3.56 -3.52
C ALA A 76 -27.38 -2.31 -2.68
N ALA A 77 -26.55 -1.40 -3.18
CA ALA A 77 -26.24 -0.15 -2.47
C ALA A 77 -27.48 0.75 -2.37
N THR A 78 -27.72 1.33 -1.20
CA THR A 78 -28.75 2.36 -1.02
C THR A 78 -28.08 3.73 -0.86
N LYS A 79 -28.64 4.75 -1.50
CA LYS A 79 -28.07 6.10 -1.44
C LYS A 79 -28.16 6.69 -0.03
N LEU A 80 -29.27 6.44 0.67
CA LEU A 80 -29.54 7.01 1.99
C LEU A 80 -28.54 6.49 3.03
N GLU A 81 -28.45 5.16 3.18
CA GLU A 81 -27.59 4.53 4.20
C GLU A 81 -26.11 4.77 3.89
N THR A 82 -25.73 4.81 2.61
CA THR A 82 -24.36 5.19 2.22
C THR A 82 -24.02 6.63 2.61
N MET A 83 -24.97 7.56 2.49
CA MET A 83 -24.74 8.95 2.87
C MET A 83 -24.65 9.11 4.39
N GLU A 84 -25.40 8.32 5.16
CA GLU A 84 -25.32 8.26 6.61
C GLU A 84 -23.95 7.75 7.08
N LEU A 85 -23.49 6.61 6.54
CA LEU A 85 -22.15 6.09 6.80
C LEU A 85 -21.06 7.12 6.49
N LYS A 86 -21.18 7.84 5.37
CA LYS A 86 -20.22 8.90 5.02
C LYS A 86 -20.23 10.08 5.97
N LYS A 87 -21.40 10.46 6.52
CA LYS A 87 -21.46 11.47 7.57
C LYS A 87 -20.72 10.98 8.82
N GLY A 88 -20.94 9.71 9.22
CA GLY A 88 -20.22 9.07 10.31
C GLY A 88 -18.70 9.10 10.13
N LEU A 89 -18.20 8.78 8.93
CA LEU A 89 -16.77 8.83 8.59
C LEU A 89 -16.16 10.23 8.67
N CYS A 90 -16.92 11.29 8.37
CA CYS A 90 -16.44 12.66 8.56
C CYS A 90 -16.43 13.07 10.04
N LEU A 91 -17.39 12.56 10.81
CA LEU A 91 -17.47 12.83 12.25
C LEU A 91 -16.37 12.08 13.02
N SER A 92 -16.06 10.85 12.64
CA SER A 92 -15.03 10.02 13.30
C SER A 92 -13.67 10.71 13.35
N THR A 93 -13.28 11.40 12.27
CA THR A 93 -12.04 12.16 12.22
C THR A 93 -11.97 13.34 13.19
N ASN A 94 -13.12 13.79 13.71
CA ASN A 94 -13.23 14.92 14.65
C ASN A 94 -13.58 14.47 16.08
N THR A 95 -14.38 13.41 16.24
CA THR A 95 -14.90 12.96 17.55
C THR A 95 -14.20 11.70 18.07
N GLY A 96 -13.40 11.02 17.25
CA GLY A 96 -12.78 9.73 17.60
C GLY A 96 -13.75 8.55 17.63
N GLN A 97 -15.04 8.76 17.33
CA GLN A 97 -16.02 7.67 17.27
C GLN A 97 -15.93 6.91 15.95
N ARG A 98 -15.68 5.61 16.00
CA ARG A 98 -15.58 4.76 14.80
C ARG A 98 -16.96 4.61 14.13
N PRO A 99 -17.07 4.79 12.80
CA PRO A 99 -18.31 4.54 12.09
C PRO A 99 -18.51 3.03 11.89
N SER A 100 -19.72 2.53 12.15
CA SER A 100 -20.08 1.12 11.94
C SER A 100 -20.24 0.81 10.46
N PHE A 101 -19.65 -0.29 10.00
CA PHE A 101 -19.83 -0.83 8.66
C PHE A 101 -20.77 -2.03 8.64
N GLU A 102 -21.55 -2.28 9.69
CA GLU A 102 -22.48 -3.40 9.80
C GLU A 102 -23.55 -3.39 8.70
N ASN A 103 -24.10 -2.21 8.39
CA ASN A 103 -25.14 -2.06 7.37
C ASN A 103 -24.58 -2.47 5.98
N PRO A 104 -25.06 -3.59 5.41
CA PRO A 104 -24.48 -4.14 4.18
C PRO A 104 -24.72 -3.25 2.96
N HIS A 105 -25.85 -2.56 2.89
CA HIS A 105 -26.21 -1.67 1.79
C HIS A 105 -25.38 -0.38 1.78
N ALA A 106 -25.15 0.21 2.96
CA ALA A 106 -24.25 1.35 3.12
C ALA A 106 -22.81 0.98 2.72
N ARG A 107 -22.36 -0.22 3.14
CA ARG A 107 -21.04 -0.77 2.82
C ARG A 107 -20.86 -0.98 1.32
N SER A 108 -21.83 -1.57 0.61
CA SER A 108 -21.78 -1.70 -0.86
C SER A 108 -21.68 -0.35 -1.56
N GLY A 109 -22.44 0.66 -1.10
CA GLY A 109 -22.36 2.00 -1.69
C GLY A 109 -21.04 2.71 -1.38
N TYR A 110 -20.46 2.49 -0.19
CA TYR A 110 -19.10 2.94 0.11
C TYR A 110 -18.08 2.29 -0.84
N ILE A 111 -18.17 0.98 -1.07
CA ILE A 111 -17.30 0.25 -2.00
C ILE A 111 -17.38 0.86 -3.40
N GLN A 112 -18.59 1.05 -3.91
CA GLN A 112 -18.83 1.64 -5.22
C GLN A 112 -18.23 3.05 -5.33
N GLN A 113 -18.41 3.90 -4.32
CA GLN A 113 -17.95 5.29 -4.35
C GLN A 113 -16.45 5.47 -4.10
N LYS A 114 -15.80 4.53 -3.40
CA LYS A 114 -14.38 4.61 -3.02
C LYS A 114 -13.49 3.64 -3.79
N PHE A 115 -14.00 2.95 -4.79
CA PHE A 115 -13.23 1.99 -5.59
C PHE A 115 -11.98 2.59 -6.23
N ASN A 116 -11.97 3.90 -6.50
CA ASN A 116 -10.78 4.60 -6.98
C ASN A 116 -9.57 4.46 -6.06
N ARG A 117 -9.74 4.12 -4.77
CA ARG A 117 -8.65 3.89 -3.81
C ARG A 117 -7.76 2.70 -4.16
N CYS A 118 -8.21 1.76 -5.02
CA CYS A 118 -7.35 0.68 -5.50
C CYS A 118 -6.12 1.16 -6.28
N ARG A 119 -6.07 2.45 -6.67
CA ARG A 119 -4.89 3.04 -7.30
C ARG A 119 -3.79 3.45 -6.33
N ASN A 120 -4.08 3.61 -5.03
CA ASN A 120 -3.20 4.30 -4.09
C ASN A 120 -1.85 3.59 -3.95
N LEU A 121 -1.86 2.31 -3.57
CA LEU A 121 -0.64 1.53 -3.45
C LEU A 121 0.10 1.36 -4.79
N PRO A 122 -0.56 1.02 -5.91
CA PRO A 122 0.11 1.03 -7.21
C PRO A 122 0.76 2.36 -7.59
N ASP A 123 0.08 3.50 -7.37
CA ASP A 123 0.62 4.83 -7.66
C ASP A 123 1.87 5.12 -6.82
N LEU A 124 1.90 4.68 -5.55
CA LEU A 124 3.10 4.72 -4.70
C LEU A 124 4.19 3.82 -5.24
N LEU A 125 3.86 2.56 -5.56
CA LEU A 125 4.83 1.63 -6.10
C LEU A 125 5.41 2.10 -7.41
N LEU A 126 4.82 3.05 -8.14
CA LEU A 126 5.37 3.64 -9.36
C LEU A 126 6.35 4.79 -9.11
N THR A 127 6.59 5.23 -7.87
CA THR A 127 7.62 6.23 -7.58
C THR A 127 9.03 5.65 -7.68
N ASN A 128 10.02 6.55 -7.70
CA ASN A 128 11.43 6.18 -7.84
C ASN A 128 11.98 5.56 -6.54
N GLU A 129 11.54 6.11 -5.41
CA GLU A 129 11.88 5.67 -4.06
C GLU A 129 11.52 4.19 -3.85
N LEU A 130 10.41 3.74 -4.44
CA LEU A 130 9.90 2.37 -4.28
C LEU A 130 10.27 1.44 -5.43
N SER A 131 11.25 1.82 -6.26
CA SER A 131 11.77 0.97 -7.35
C SER A 131 12.30 -0.38 -6.88
N GLU A 132 13.02 -0.41 -5.76
CA GLU A 132 13.55 -1.64 -5.17
C GLU A 132 12.42 -2.57 -4.71
N LEU A 133 11.45 -2.05 -3.94
CA LEU A 133 10.30 -2.82 -3.47
C LEU A 133 9.46 -3.34 -4.65
N ARG A 134 9.12 -2.47 -5.61
CA ARG A 134 8.42 -2.86 -6.84
C ARG A 134 9.15 -3.97 -7.57
N SER A 135 10.47 -3.90 -7.69
CA SER A 135 11.28 -4.95 -8.32
C SER A 135 11.23 -6.27 -7.57
N LYS A 136 11.22 -6.24 -6.23
CA LYS A 136 11.09 -7.43 -5.39
C LYS A 136 9.71 -8.06 -5.52
N ILE A 137 8.64 -7.26 -5.46
CA ILE A 137 7.25 -7.73 -5.58
C ILE A 137 7.01 -8.42 -6.92
N PHE A 138 7.55 -7.88 -8.01
CA PHE A 138 7.29 -8.38 -9.35
C PHE A 138 8.49 -9.10 -10.01
N ARG A 139 9.39 -9.66 -9.20
CA ARG A 139 10.50 -10.49 -9.67
C ARG A 139 9.96 -11.73 -10.40
N ILE A 140 10.63 -12.13 -11.48
CA ILE A 140 10.32 -13.35 -12.25
C ILE A 140 10.64 -14.60 -11.42
N ASN A 141 9.84 -15.66 -11.57
CA ASN A 141 10.05 -16.97 -10.94
C ASN A 141 10.16 -16.86 -9.41
N GLN A 142 9.17 -16.23 -8.78
CA GLN A 142 9.12 -16.21 -7.33
C GLN A 142 8.80 -17.62 -6.82
N PRO A 143 9.63 -18.16 -5.90
CA PRO A 143 9.38 -19.50 -5.37
C PRO A 143 8.12 -19.52 -4.50
N GLU A 144 7.86 -18.43 -3.78
CA GLU A 144 6.77 -18.33 -2.81
C GLU A 144 5.85 -17.14 -3.10
N PRO A 145 4.56 -17.22 -2.75
CA PRO A 145 3.66 -16.08 -2.79
C PRO A 145 4.12 -14.93 -1.89
N TRP A 146 3.86 -13.69 -2.31
CA TRP A 146 3.96 -12.54 -1.43
C TRP A 146 2.82 -12.56 -0.41
N SER A 147 3.18 -12.77 0.85
CA SER A 147 2.31 -12.65 2.01
C SER A 147 2.13 -11.18 2.39
N ILE A 148 0.89 -10.71 2.31
CA ILE A 148 0.49 -9.31 2.50
C ILE A 148 -0.54 -9.24 3.63
N ALA A 149 -0.27 -8.38 4.62
CA ALA A 149 -1.20 -8.05 5.70
C ALA A 149 -1.70 -6.61 5.52
N MET A 150 -3.02 -6.42 5.41
CA MET A 150 -3.65 -5.11 5.28
C MET A 150 -4.46 -4.81 6.54
N TYR A 151 -3.97 -3.91 7.39
CA TYR A 151 -4.60 -3.50 8.64
C TYR A 151 -5.58 -2.36 8.39
N GLY A 152 -6.83 -2.51 8.81
CA GLY A 152 -7.93 -1.63 8.39
C GLY A 152 -8.15 -1.67 6.87
N GLY A 153 -7.94 -2.85 6.26
CA GLY A 153 -7.90 -2.99 4.79
C GLY A 153 -9.25 -2.80 4.10
N GLY A 154 -10.35 -2.72 4.86
CA GLY A 154 -11.70 -2.54 4.36
C GLY A 154 -12.05 -3.56 3.25
N PRO A 155 -12.41 -3.12 2.03
CA PRO A 155 -12.76 -4.03 0.93
C PRO A 155 -11.56 -4.58 0.14
N GLY A 156 -10.31 -4.42 0.62
CA GLY A 156 -9.13 -4.98 -0.03
C GLY A 156 -8.66 -4.23 -1.27
N TYR A 157 -8.85 -2.91 -1.32
CA TYR A 157 -8.46 -2.09 -2.48
C TYR A 157 -6.99 -2.22 -2.87
N ASP A 158 -6.09 -2.31 -1.88
CA ASP A 158 -4.65 -2.36 -2.12
C ASP A 158 -4.25 -3.60 -2.92
N VAL A 159 -4.77 -4.79 -2.56
CA VAL A 159 -4.48 -6.01 -3.32
C VAL A 159 -5.15 -6.00 -4.70
N ILE A 160 -6.37 -5.47 -4.85
CA ILE A 160 -7.02 -5.31 -6.16
C ILE A 160 -6.13 -4.43 -7.06
N GLY A 161 -5.60 -3.34 -6.51
CA GLY A 161 -4.63 -2.48 -7.17
C GLY A 161 -3.37 -3.22 -7.63
N LEU A 162 -2.78 -4.04 -6.76
CA LEU A 162 -1.63 -4.87 -7.08
C LEU A 162 -1.92 -5.86 -8.19
N VAL A 163 -3.11 -6.45 -8.24
CA VAL A 163 -3.54 -7.35 -9.32
C VAL A 163 -3.64 -6.61 -10.65
N PHE A 164 -4.20 -5.41 -10.67
CA PHE A 164 -4.24 -4.59 -11.88
C PHE A 164 -2.82 -4.20 -12.33
N MET A 165 -1.97 -3.82 -11.39
CA MET A 165 -0.56 -3.55 -11.66
C MET A 165 0.12 -4.80 -12.26
N ARG A 166 -0.06 -5.96 -11.64
CA ARG A 166 0.43 -7.26 -12.14
C ARG A 166 0.02 -7.48 -13.59
N GLU A 167 -1.25 -7.26 -13.91
CA GLU A 167 -1.75 -7.46 -15.27
C GLU A 167 -1.14 -6.46 -16.28
N LEU A 168 -1.10 -5.16 -15.93
CA LEU A 168 -0.47 -4.13 -16.79
C LEU A 168 0.96 -4.52 -17.14
N PHE A 169 1.70 -5.01 -16.15
CA PHE A 169 3.10 -5.38 -16.32
C PHE A 169 3.32 -6.79 -16.89
N ARG A 170 2.24 -7.55 -17.12
CA ARG A 170 2.27 -8.97 -17.52
C ARG A 170 3.00 -9.85 -16.52
N ALA A 171 2.84 -9.51 -15.25
CA ALA A 171 3.16 -10.12 -13.97
C ALA A 171 2.64 -11.55 -13.67
N THR A 172 2.15 -12.33 -14.62
CA THR A 172 1.20 -13.44 -14.36
C THR A 172 1.72 -14.60 -13.50
N ASP A 173 3.03 -14.77 -13.35
CA ASP A 173 3.70 -15.75 -12.46
C ASP A 173 3.83 -15.25 -11.01
N VAL A 174 3.48 -13.99 -10.73
CA VAL A 174 3.55 -13.40 -9.40
C VAL A 174 2.30 -13.78 -8.62
N ASN A 175 2.53 -14.47 -7.50
CA ASN A 175 1.51 -14.95 -6.59
C ASN A 175 1.33 -14.00 -5.41
N PHE A 176 0.08 -13.70 -5.04
CA PHE A 176 -0.25 -12.88 -3.87
C PHE A 176 -1.09 -13.69 -2.88
N ARG A 177 -0.69 -13.70 -1.62
CA ARG A 177 -1.48 -14.20 -0.49
C ARG A 177 -1.76 -13.04 0.44
N ALA A 178 -2.96 -12.47 0.35
CA ALA A 178 -3.32 -11.28 1.08
C ALA A 178 -4.38 -11.56 2.15
N THR A 179 -4.18 -10.99 3.33
CA THR A 179 -5.14 -11.02 4.45
C THR A 179 -5.53 -9.59 4.81
N VAL A 180 -6.83 -9.31 4.82
CA VAL A 180 -7.37 -8.10 5.44
C VAL A 180 -7.62 -8.38 6.91
N TYR A 181 -6.99 -7.56 7.74
CA TYR A 181 -7.13 -7.53 9.19
C TYR A 181 -7.96 -6.30 9.56
N ASP A 182 -9.16 -6.52 10.08
CA ASP A 182 -10.09 -5.45 10.44
C ASP A 182 -10.96 -5.89 11.62
N ASN A 183 -11.45 -4.96 12.43
CA ASN A 183 -12.34 -5.27 13.55
C ASN A 183 -13.82 -5.28 13.13
N GLU A 184 -14.15 -4.71 11.97
CA GLU A 184 -15.50 -4.70 11.41
C GLU A 184 -15.76 -5.98 10.60
N LEU A 185 -16.50 -6.94 11.19
CA LEU A 185 -16.89 -8.21 10.55
C LEU A 185 -17.60 -8.04 9.21
N GLY A 186 -18.28 -6.90 9.01
CA GLY A 186 -18.95 -6.57 7.76
C GLY A 186 -18.02 -6.64 6.54
N TRP A 187 -16.73 -6.35 6.70
CA TRP A 187 -15.77 -6.42 5.60
C TRP A 187 -15.54 -7.83 5.09
N LYS A 188 -15.76 -8.88 5.88
CA LYS A 188 -15.62 -10.27 5.44
C LYS A 188 -16.39 -10.53 4.14
N TYR A 189 -17.63 -10.06 4.06
CA TYR A 189 -18.46 -10.22 2.85
C TYR A 189 -17.89 -9.50 1.63
N ALA A 190 -17.29 -8.32 1.82
CA ALA A 190 -16.64 -7.59 0.73
C ALA A 190 -15.37 -8.32 0.25
N ILE A 191 -14.61 -8.91 1.17
CA ILE A 191 -13.42 -9.70 0.87
C ILE A 191 -13.79 -10.99 0.14
N ASP A 192 -14.82 -11.70 0.59
CA ASP A 192 -15.32 -12.90 -0.09
C ASP A 192 -15.77 -12.57 -1.52
N ALA A 193 -16.54 -11.48 -1.70
CA ALA A 193 -16.97 -10.99 -3.01
C ALA A 193 -15.79 -10.60 -3.93
N ALA A 194 -14.80 -9.88 -3.39
CA ALA A 194 -13.59 -9.53 -4.14
C ALA A 194 -12.78 -10.78 -4.54
N ASN A 195 -12.64 -11.75 -3.64
CA ASN A 195 -11.93 -13.00 -3.91
C ASN A 195 -12.67 -13.84 -4.98
N GLN A 196 -13.99 -13.96 -4.89
CA GLN A 196 -14.81 -14.61 -5.91
C GLN A 196 -14.66 -13.93 -7.28
N THR A 197 -14.68 -12.59 -7.30
CA THR A 197 -14.49 -11.80 -8.53
C THR A 197 -13.11 -12.04 -9.14
N LEU A 198 -12.05 -12.11 -8.30
CA LEU A 198 -10.70 -12.43 -8.75
C LEU A 198 -10.65 -13.82 -9.41
N ILE A 199 -11.30 -14.83 -8.81
CA ILE A 199 -11.39 -16.19 -9.35
C ILE A 199 -12.14 -16.20 -10.69
N GLN A 200 -13.31 -15.54 -10.76
CA GLN A 200 -14.13 -15.44 -11.97
C GLN A 200 -13.37 -14.79 -13.15
N LEU A 201 -12.51 -13.81 -12.85
CA LEU A 201 -11.66 -13.14 -13.84
C LEU A 201 -10.37 -13.92 -14.17
N GLY A 202 -10.20 -15.14 -13.64
CA GLY A 202 -9.05 -16.01 -13.92
C GLY A 202 -7.78 -15.65 -13.14
N PHE A 203 -7.86 -14.84 -12.08
CA PHE A 203 -6.72 -14.49 -11.25
C PHE A 203 -6.45 -15.55 -10.15
N CYS A 204 -6.33 -16.83 -10.52
CA CYS A 204 -6.15 -17.96 -9.60
C CYS A 204 -4.88 -17.90 -8.73
N HIS A 205 -3.90 -17.10 -9.14
CA HIS A 205 -2.64 -16.84 -8.43
C HIS A 205 -2.76 -15.78 -7.31
N VAL A 206 -3.98 -15.46 -6.89
CA VAL A 206 -4.27 -14.47 -5.85
C VAL A 206 -5.25 -15.10 -4.88
N SER A 207 -4.90 -15.12 -3.59
CA SER A 207 -5.84 -15.45 -2.53
C SER A 207 -6.04 -14.22 -1.65
N LEU A 208 -7.30 -13.85 -1.43
CA LEU A 208 -7.69 -12.78 -0.53
C LEU A 208 -8.60 -13.36 0.55
N ARG A 209 -8.24 -13.13 1.82
CA ARG A 209 -9.02 -13.56 2.99
C ARG A 209 -9.18 -12.44 4.01
N PHE A 210 -10.09 -12.65 4.95
CA PHE A 210 -10.38 -11.75 6.05
C PHE A 210 -10.10 -12.46 7.37
N ASP A 211 -9.50 -11.75 8.31
CA ASP A 211 -9.32 -12.17 9.70
C ASP A 211 -9.57 -10.96 10.62
N LEU A 212 -10.03 -11.22 11.84
CA LEU A 212 -10.23 -10.16 12.84
C LEU A 212 -8.90 -9.60 13.34
N CYS A 213 -8.89 -8.30 13.61
CA CYS A 213 -7.77 -7.59 14.22
C CYS A 213 -8.24 -6.22 14.73
N ASP A 214 -7.78 -5.81 15.91
CA ASP A 214 -7.89 -4.43 16.36
C ASP A 214 -6.49 -3.83 16.52
N ILE A 215 -6.19 -2.82 15.70
CA ILE A 215 -4.88 -2.18 15.69
C ILE A 215 -4.57 -1.38 16.96
N THR A 216 -5.57 -1.14 17.79
CA THR A 216 -5.45 -0.42 19.06
C THR A 216 -5.11 -1.33 20.24
N LEU A 217 -5.16 -2.64 20.04
CA LEU A 217 -4.74 -3.65 21.01
C LEU A 217 -3.37 -4.21 20.64
N ASP A 218 -2.60 -4.67 21.63
CA ASP A 218 -1.30 -5.27 21.36
C ASP A 218 -1.43 -6.61 20.59
N LEU A 219 -0.33 -7.12 20.04
CA LEU A 219 -0.26 -8.36 19.28
C LEU A 219 -0.63 -9.60 20.11
N GLU A 220 -0.48 -9.53 21.44
CA GLU A 220 -0.83 -10.60 22.38
C GLU A 220 -2.34 -10.70 22.66
N ALA A 221 -3.11 -9.67 22.29
CA ALA A 221 -4.55 -9.67 22.45
C ALA A 221 -5.20 -10.79 21.61
N VAL A 222 -6.30 -11.36 22.11
CA VAL A 222 -6.99 -12.48 21.46
C VAL A 222 -7.50 -12.10 20.07
N GLU A 223 -7.90 -10.83 19.90
CA GLU A 223 -8.34 -10.21 18.66
C GLU A 223 -7.24 -10.21 17.59
N ASN A 224 -5.97 -10.19 18.01
CA ASN A 224 -4.80 -10.10 17.12
C ASN A 224 -4.08 -11.44 16.92
N LYS A 225 -4.66 -12.55 17.38
CA LYS A 225 -4.08 -13.90 17.30
C LYS A 225 -3.61 -14.28 15.89
N PHE A 226 -4.41 -14.02 14.86
CA PHE A 226 -4.07 -14.37 13.47
C PHE A 226 -2.92 -13.53 12.90
N VAL A 227 -2.82 -12.27 13.35
CA VAL A 227 -1.67 -11.42 13.03
C VAL A 227 -0.40 -12.03 13.62
N SER A 228 -0.42 -12.38 14.90
CA SER A 228 0.72 -13.01 15.59
C SER A 228 1.20 -14.27 14.88
N GLN A 229 0.27 -15.15 14.50
CA GLN A 229 0.57 -16.41 13.81
C GLN A 229 1.18 -16.22 12.42
N SER A 230 0.80 -15.18 11.70
CA SER A 230 1.27 -14.94 10.31
C SER A 230 2.44 -13.97 10.22
N LEU A 231 2.78 -13.26 11.29
CA LEU A 231 3.73 -12.15 11.31
C LEU A 231 5.08 -12.50 10.67
N ARG A 232 5.67 -13.64 11.05
CA ARG A 232 6.99 -14.05 10.54
C ARG A 232 6.99 -14.36 9.04
N ALA A 233 5.87 -14.77 8.48
CA ALA A 233 5.72 -15.05 7.05
C ALA A 233 5.33 -13.81 6.24
N THR A 234 4.82 -12.75 6.88
CA THR A 234 4.36 -11.53 6.20
C THR A 234 5.55 -10.69 5.71
N GLN A 235 5.59 -10.41 4.40
CA GLN A 235 6.64 -9.58 3.80
C GLN A 235 6.18 -8.14 3.57
N LEU A 236 4.87 -7.89 3.46
CA LEU A 236 4.32 -6.57 3.22
C LEU A 236 3.15 -6.27 4.17
N HIS A 237 3.36 -5.30 5.04
CA HIS A 237 2.37 -4.76 5.97
C HIS A 237 1.85 -3.42 5.44
N ILE A 238 0.53 -3.26 5.39
CA ILE A 238 -0.12 -2.10 4.79
C ILE A 238 -1.14 -1.54 5.77
N PHE A 239 -1.03 -0.24 6.04
CA PHE A 239 -1.96 0.52 6.87
C PHE A 239 -2.53 1.63 5.98
N SER A 240 -3.79 1.50 5.58
CA SER A 240 -4.43 2.40 4.62
C SER A 240 -5.62 3.12 5.25
N PHE A 241 -5.42 4.37 5.64
CA PHE A 241 -6.36 5.27 6.29
C PHE A 241 -6.81 4.86 7.69
N VAL A 242 -6.19 3.84 8.28
CA VAL A 242 -6.60 3.29 9.58
C VAL A 242 -5.91 3.96 10.77
N CYS A 243 -4.67 4.43 10.60
CA CYS A 243 -3.92 4.97 11.73
C CYS A 243 -4.46 6.34 12.13
N VAL A 244 -4.82 7.18 11.14
CA VAL A 244 -5.46 8.48 11.43
C VAL A 244 -6.81 8.32 12.12
N GLU A 245 -7.62 7.33 11.73
CA GLU A 245 -8.92 7.06 12.33
C GLU A 245 -8.82 6.64 13.80
N ASN A 246 -7.66 6.13 14.21
CA ASN A 246 -7.39 5.65 15.56
C ASN A 246 -6.33 6.49 16.29
N PHE A 247 -6.06 7.72 15.83
CA PHE A 247 -4.95 8.56 16.31
C PHE A 247 -4.85 8.63 17.84
N CYS A 248 -5.91 9.06 18.52
CA CYS A 248 -5.88 9.26 19.97
C CYS A 248 -5.59 7.96 20.71
N ILE A 249 -6.28 6.87 20.35
CA ILE A 249 -6.11 5.57 21.01
C ILE A 249 -4.71 5.00 20.75
N LEU A 250 -4.19 5.12 19.52
CA LEU A 250 -2.83 4.70 19.18
C LEU A 250 -1.78 5.50 19.94
N HIS A 251 -1.98 6.81 20.07
CA HIS A 251 -1.10 7.68 20.84
C HIS A 251 -1.10 7.30 22.33
N ASP A 252 -2.28 7.17 22.94
CA ASP A 252 -2.44 6.93 24.38
C ASP A 252 -1.98 5.52 24.79
N SER A 253 -2.12 4.53 23.91
CA SER A 253 -1.57 3.17 24.09
C SER A 253 -0.08 3.06 23.79
N GLY A 254 0.58 4.15 23.37
CA GLY A 254 1.99 4.15 22.98
C GLY A 254 2.26 3.25 21.76
N TYR A 255 1.29 3.13 20.86
CA TYR A 255 1.36 2.35 19.61
C TYR A 255 1.66 0.86 19.84
N GLY A 256 1.03 0.24 20.85
CA GLY A 256 1.32 -1.13 21.30
C GLY A 256 1.47 -2.16 20.16
N MET A 257 0.45 -2.31 19.33
CA MET A 257 0.48 -3.24 18.20
C MET A 257 1.64 -2.97 17.23
N ILE A 258 1.82 -1.70 16.82
CA ILE A 258 2.83 -1.30 15.84
C ILE A 258 4.23 -1.54 16.38
N ARG A 259 4.46 -1.25 17.68
CA ARG A 259 5.70 -1.57 18.39
C ARG A 259 5.99 -3.06 18.34
N SER A 260 5.01 -3.90 18.68
CA SER A 260 5.15 -5.36 18.65
C SER A 260 5.38 -5.90 17.23
N LEU A 261 4.72 -5.35 16.22
CA LEU A 261 4.98 -5.67 14.82
C LEU A 261 6.43 -5.35 14.43
N PHE A 262 6.94 -4.17 14.77
CA PHE A 262 8.34 -3.80 14.47
C PHE A 262 9.35 -4.67 15.21
N ALA A 263 9.05 -5.07 16.45
CA ALA A 263 9.92 -5.93 17.25
C ALA A 263 9.99 -7.35 16.70
N GLN A 264 8.87 -7.88 16.20
CA GLN A 264 8.71 -9.30 15.89
C GLN A 264 8.63 -9.60 14.38
N CYS A 265 8.57 -8.60 13.50
CA CYS A 265 8.60 -8.83 12.05
C CYS A 265 9.93 -9.44 11.58
N SER A 266 9.90 -10.08 10.42
CA SER A 266 11.09 -10.65 9.80
C SER A 266 11.94 -9.57 9.15
N ALA A 267 13.27 -9.77 9.15
CA ALA A 267 14.15 -8.92 8.36
C ALA A 267 13.74 -8.96 6.88
N GLY A 268 13.73 -7.80 6.24
CA GLY A 268 13.27 -7.63 4.87
C GLY A 268 11.79 -7.30 4.73
N SER A 269 10.97 -7.41 5.78
CA SER A 269 9.57 -7.00 5.75
C SER A 269 9.42 -5.49 5.54
N TYR A 270 8.40 -5.12 4.77
CA TYR A 270 8.05 -3.74 4.45
C TYR A 270 6.78 -3.32 5.16
N PHE A 271 6.72 -2.05 5.57
CA PHE A 271 5.55 -1.41 6.13
C PHE A 271 5.21 -0.18 5.29
N ILE A 272 3.96 -0.05 4.86
CA ILE A 272 3.47 1.10 4.11
C ILE A 272 2.30 1.70 4.87
N PHE A 273 2.44 2.96 5.27
CA PHE A 273 1.38 3.75 5.90
C PHE A 273 0.91 4.81 4.92
N THR A 274 -0.37 4.77 4.58
CA THR A 274 -1.06 5.80 3.81
C THR A 274 -2.22 6.32 4.66
N ASP A 275 -2.33 7.63 4.83
CA ASP A 275 -3.39 8.23 5.65
C ASP A 275 -3.86 9.53 4.98
N SER A 276 -4.98 10.08 5.45
CA SER A 276 -5.44 11.41 5.02
C SER A 276 -4.50 12.54 5.45
N THR A 277 -3.59 12.27 6.39
CA THR A 277 -2.62 13.22 6.94
C THR A 277 -1.33 12.53 7.36
N HIS A 278 -0.21 13.26 7.27
CA HIS A 278 1.12 12.80 7.62
C HIS A 278 1.50 13.03 9.10
N ARG A 279 0.56 13.52 9.92
CA ARG A 279 0.79 13.91 11.33
C ARG A 279 1.33 12.76 12.20
N LEU A 280 0.94 11.53 11.91
CA LEU A 280 1.31 10.34 12.68
C LEU A 280 2.71 9.80 12.39
N TRP A 281 3.24 10.11 11.21
CA TRP A 281 4.42 9.41 10.69
C TRP A 281 5.70 9.67 11.48
N PRO A 282 5.97 10.88 12.02
CA PRO A 282 7.11 11.08 12.91
C PRO A 282 7.05 10.17 14.15
N ALA A 283 5.88 10.05 14.78
CA ALA A 283 5.69 9.19 15.96
C ALA A 283 5.83 7.70 15.59
N ILE A 284 5.22 7.25 14.49
CA ILE A 284 5.36 5.86 14.02
C ILE A 284 6.82 5.53 13.71
N PHE A 285 7.57 6.42 13.06
CA PHE A 285 9.00 6.21 12.82
C PHE A 285 9.81 6.19 14.13
N GLN A 286 9.47 7.05 15.09
CA GLN A 286 10.11 7.02 16.41
C GLN A 286 9.89 5.68 17.10
N VAL A 287 8.68 5.10 17.04
CA VAL A 287 8.40 3.76 17.57
C VAL A 287 9.29 2.71 16.88
N ALA A 288 9.43 2.75 15.56
CA ALA A 288 10.30 1.86 14.82
C ALA A 288 11.77 1.97 15.26
N ASN A 289 12.28 3.21 15.37
CA ASN A 289 13.67 3.47 15.72
C ASN A 289 13.99 3.16 17.18
N THR A 290 13.05 3.38 18.11
CA THR A 290 13.21 2.97 19.51
C THR A 290 13.21 1.44 19.63
N THR A 291 12.35 0.76 18.87
CA THR A 291 12.24 -0.70 18.89
C THR A 291 13.48 -1.38 18.30
N SER A 292 14.09 -0.79 17.28
CA SER A 292 15.32 -1.30 16.68
C SER A 292 16.15 -0.17 16.07
N PRO A 293 17.07 0.43 16.86
CA PRO A 293 17.85 1.58 16.45
C PRO A 293 18.58 1.38 15.11
N ASP A 294 18.38 2.30 14.17
CA ASP A 294 18.96 2.29 12.83
C ASP A 294 18.70 1.01 12.01
N ARG A 295 17.69 0.21 12.39
CA ARG A 295 17.32 -1.03 11.67
C ARG A 295 16.08 -0.87 10.80
N PHE A 296 15.61 0.35 10.56
CA PHE A 296 14.51 0.61 9.63
C PHE A 296 14.95 1.60 8.55
N ARG A 297 15.08 1.12 7.31
CA ARG A 297 15.17 2.04 6.15
C ARG A 297 13.84 2.77 6.03
N ILE A 298 13.91 4.03 5.64
CA ILE A 298 12.75 4.91 5.57
C ILE A 298 12.68 5.62 4.21
N TRP A 299 11.46 5.75 3.70
CA TRP A 299 11.11 6.63 2.59
C TRP A 299 9.84 7.39 2.91
N THR A 300 9.69 8.58 2.30
CA THR A 300 8.44 9.35 2.34
C THR A 300 8.00 9.73 0.92
N PRO A 301 7.68 8.74 0.06
CA PRO A 301 7.34 8.99 -1.33
C PRO A 301 6.05 9.80 -1.47
N TYR A 302 5.95 10.58 -2.54
CA TYR A 302 4.74 11.30 -2.92
C TYR A 302 4.17 10.74 -4.22
N ALA A 303 2.89 10.40 -4.23
CA ALA A 303 2.16 10.00 -5.42
C ALA A 303 0.85 10.79 -5.61
N ARG A 304 0.54 11.12 -6.87
CA ARG A 304 -0.67 11.85 -7.27
C ARG A 304 -1.92 10.97 -7.12
N GLY A 305 -2.36 10.72 -5.88
CA GLY A 305 -3.56 9.95 -5.57
C GLY A 305 -3.73 9.68 -4.07
N CYS A 306 -2.62 9.37 -3.39
CA CYS A 306 -2.56 9.12 -1.96
C CYS A 306 -1.74 10.16 -1.19
N HIS A 307 -1.28 11.22 -1.87
CA HIS A 307 -0.35 12.22 -1.34
C HIS A 307 0.98 11.58 -0.93
N TYR A 308 1.39 11.73 0.33
CA TYR A 308 2.59 11.11 0.84
C TYR A 308 2.27 9.73 1.46
N ALA A 309 3.29 8.90 1.62
CA ALA A 309 3.25 7.72 2.47
C ALA A 309 4.47 7.70 3.40
N LEU A 310 4.37 6.99 4.53
CA LEU A 310 5.55 6.53 5.26
C LEU A 310 5.81 5.09 4.85
N VAL A 311 7.01 4.82 4.35
CA VAL A 311 7.43 3.45 4.01
C VAL A 311 8.64 3.09 4.83
N LEU A 312 8.60 1.93 5.48
CA LEU A 312 9.68 1.39 6.27
C LEU A 312 10.05 0.00 5.75
N GLN A 313 11.34 -0.36 5.85
CA GLN A 313 11.81 -1.72 5.63
C GLN A 313 12.66 -2.14 6.82
N LYS A 314 12.31 -3.26 7.46
CA LYS A 314 13.13 -3.88 8.50
C LYS A 314 14.43 -4.39 7.88
N LEU A 315 15.55 -3.92 8.40
CA LEU A 315 16.89 -4.36 8.03
C LEU A 315 17.28 -5.61 8.81
N ALA A 316 18.18 -6.40 8.20
CA ALA A 316 18.86 -7.47 8.93
C ALA A 316 19.90 -6.87 9.90
N ASP A 317 20.18 -7.56 11.00
CA ASP A 317 21.07 -7.04 12.03
C ASP A 317 22.50 -6.81 11.53
N TYR A 318 22.95 -7.64 10.58
CA TYR A 318 24.27 -7.54 9.94
C TYR A 318 24.37 -6.47 8.83
N SER A 319 23.27 -5.80 8.45
CA SER A 319 23.34 -4.80 7.37
C SER A 319 23.91 -3.47 7.86
N SER A 320 24.30 -2.63 6.91
CA SER A 320 24.61 -1.22 7.20
C SER A 320 23.46 -0.53 7.96
N PRO A 321 23.74 0.49 8.79
CA PRO A 321 22.73 1.34 9.40
C PRO A 321 21.80 2.02 8.38
N ALA A 322 20.56 2.28 8.78
CA ALA A 322 19.53 2.92 7.95
C ALA A 322 20.00 4.24 7.31
N PHE A 323 20.75 5.07 8.04
CA PHE A 323 21.23 6.36 7.56
C PHE A 323 22.18 6.29 6.36
N LYS A 324 22.78 5.12 6.09
CA LYS A 324 23.67 4.91 4.94
C LYS A 324 22.92 4.62 3.63
N TYR A 325 21.62 4.40 3.68
CA TYR A 325 20.83 4.05 2.49
C TYR A 325 20.30 5.30 1.76
N PRO A 326 20.09 5.22 0.44
CA PRO A 326 19.50 6.32 -0.33
C PRO A 326 18.16 6.79 0.23
N PHE A 327 17.84 8.06 0.00
CA PHE A 327 16.62 8.75 0.43
C PHE A 327 16.45 8.99 1.94
N TYR A 328 17.35 8.47 2.80
CA TYR A 328 17.24 8.66 4.25
C TYR A 328 17.18 10.14 4.65
N SER A 329 18.17 10.95 4.23
CA SER A 329 18.22 12.38 4.58
C SER A 329 16.99 13.15 4.12
N GLN A 330 16.49 12.85 2.90
CA GLN A 330 15.26 13.45 2.39
C GLN A 330 14.04 13.04 3.23
N ALA A 331 13.95 11.78 3.62
CA ALA A 331 12.86 11.29 4.44
C ALA A 331 12.85 11.94 5.82
N MET A 332 14.02 12.10 6.45
CA MET A 332 14.16 12.77 7.75
C MET A 332 13.77 14.26 7.66
N GLN A 333 14.15 14.96 6.60
CA GLN A 333 13.73 16.34 6.36
C GLN A 333 12.20 16.46 6.25
N ASN A 334 11.57 15.52 5.53
CA ASN A 334 10.11 15.47 5.40
C ASN A 334 9.45 15.20 6.77
N LEU A 335 9.93 14.23 7.54
CA LEU A 335 9.41 13.97 8.89
C LEU A 335 9.54 15.19 9.82
N ALA A 336 10.67 15.91 9.78
CA ALA A 336 10.86 17.13 10.56
C ALA A 336 9.90 18.25 10.11
N HIS A 337 9.59 18.34 8.82
CA HIS A 337 8.57 19.26 8.31
C HIS A 337 7.17 18.86 8.81
N PHE A 338 6.81 17.59 8.75
CA PHE A 338 5.54 17.04 9.23
C PHE A 338 5.33 17.29 10.73
N GLN A 339 6.36 17.08 11.54
CA GLN A 339 6.33 17.32 12.98
C GLN A 339 6.11 18.81 13.30
N ARG A 340 6.81 19.73 12.62
CA ARG A 340 6.60 21.18 12.80
C ARG A 340 5.19 21.60 12.41
N HIS A 341 4.63 21.02 11.36
CA HIS A 341 3.25 21.28 10.95
C HIS A 341 2.24 20.80 12.00
N GLN A 342 2.46 19.62 12.58
CA GLN A 342 1.63 19.09 13.67
C GLN A 342 1.67 20.00 14.91
N GLN A 343 2.85 20.43 15.36
CA GLN A 343 3.01 21.31 16.52
C GLN A 343 2.28 22.65 16.35
N LYS A 344 2.39 23.28 15.17
CA LYS A 344 1.69 24.54 14.88
C LYS A 344 0.17 24.41 14.98
N GLN A 345 -0.38 23.27 14.53
CA GLN A 345 -1.83 23.03 14.60
C GLN A 345 -2.33 22.76 16.02
N LEU A 346 -1.51 22.12 16.86
CA LEU A 346 -1.84 21.93 18.28
C LEU A 346 -1.78 23.24 19.10
N HIS A 347 -1.02 24.24 18.65
CA HIS A 347 -1.00 25.57 19.26
C HIS A 347 -2.12 26.51 18.80
N THR A 348 -2.86 26.13 17.75
CA THR A 348 -3.95 26.94 17.16
C THR A 348 -5.34 26.32 17.36
N ALA A 349 -5.41 25.15 17.99
CA ALA A 349 -6.62 24.49 18.47
C ALA A 349 -6.68 24.62 19.99
#